data_AF-A0A7J3P9Y7-F1
#
_entry.id   AF-A0A7J3P9Y7-F1
#
_cell.length_a   1.000
_cell.length_b   1.000
_cell.length_c   1.000
_cell.angle_alpha   90.00
_cell.angle_beta   90.00
_cell.angle_gamma   90.00
#
_symmetry.space_group_name_H-M   'P 1'
#
loop_
_entity.id
_entity.type
_entity.pdbx_description
1 polymer ?
#
loop_
_entity_poly.entity_id
_entity_poly.type
_entity_poly.pdbx_seq_one_letter_code
_entity_poly.pdbx_strand_id
1 'polypeptide(L)'
;MEHSFMLRKLYNFSTGRRKVERKLRKYYPTIASVDLVFSEDELSRSRVFEWAVVNQLKAEFFWRDPYKNEVDVVMGKRRPIPVEIKYRKVDLSGLLAFMEKFKVGRGYVVTPQEEGTQKIGDKTISMVPAFKLLLGDKFLPRELRPS
;
A
#
# COMPACT_ATOMS: atom_id res chain seq x y z
N MET A 1 3.99 26.89 -6.56
CA MET A 1 3.06 25.78 -6.87
C MET A 1 2.01 25.81 -5.79
N GLU A 2 0.83 26.31 -6.14
CA GLU A 2 -0.34 26.39 -5.29
C GLU A 2 -0.71 25.00 -4.75
N HIS A 3 -1.23 24.96 -3.54
CA HIS A 3 -1.42 23.76 -2.76
C HIS A 3 -2.41 22.78 -3.41
N SER A 4 -1.88 21.80 -4.16
CA SER A 4 -2.68 20.66 -4.63
C SER A 4 -2.91 19.68 -3.48
N PHE A 5 -3.81 20.03 -2.57
CA PHE A 5 -4.32 19.11 -1.54
C PHE A 5 -5.21 18.00 -2.11
N MET A 6 -5.42 17.97 -3.44
CA MET A 6 -6.35 17.06 -4.12
C MET A 6 -5.75 15.72 -4.53
N LEU A 7 -4.41 15.64 -4.65
CA LEU A 7 -3.73 14.44 -5.16
C LEU A 7 -2.57 14.03 -4.25
N ARG A 8 -2.54 12.75 -3.88
CA ARG A 8 -1.40 12.09 -3.26
C ARG A 8 -0.54 11.43 -4.33
N LYS A 9 0.73 11.77 -4.34
CA LYS A 9 1.72 11.28 -5.30
C LYS A 9 2.60 10.22 -4.65
N LEU A 10 2.64 9.02 -5.24
CA LEU A 10 3.55 7.95 -4.83
C LEU A 10 4.68 7.80 -5.85
N TYR A 11 5.89 7.63 -5.34
CA TYR A 11 7.09 7.39 -6.14
C TYR A 11 7.40 5.89 -6.21
N ASN A 12 7.93 5.40 -7.34
CA ASN A 12 8.40 4.02 -7.41
C ASN A 12 9.67 3.84 -6.56
N PHE A 13 9.57 3.01 -5.52
CA PHE A 13 10.57 2.79 -4.51
C PHE A 13 11.91 2.32 -5.10
N SER A 14 12.99 2.89 -4.57
CA SER A 14 14.35 2.44 -4.82
C SER A 14 15.23 2.86 -3.65
N THR A 15 16.26 2.07 -3.36
CA THR A 15 17.26 2.36 -2.32
C THR A 15 18.08 3.62 -2.63
N GLY A 16 18.21 4.04 -3.89
CA GLY A 16 18.98 5.23 -4.29
C GLY A 16 18.11 6.42 -4.71
N ARG A 17 18.34 7.61 -4.13
CA ARG A 17 17.59 8.87 -4.41
C ARG A 17 17.47 9.22 -5.90
N ARG A 18 18.57 9.19 -6.66
CA ARG A 18 18.58 9.55 -8.10
C ARG A 18 17.74 8.63 -8.99
N LYS A 19 17.50 7.38 -8.58
CA LYS A 19 16.70 6.41 -9.35
C LYS A 19 15.19 6.60 -9.13
N VAL A 20 14.76 7.34 -8.11
CA VAL A 20 13.34 7.50 -7.77
C VAL A 20 12.67 8.59 -8.62
N GLU A 21 13.36 9.70 -8.90
CA GLU A 21 12.76 10.87 -9.56
C GLU A 21 12.40 10.67 -11.04
N ARG A 22 13.11 9.78 -11.73
CA ARG A 22 12.95 9.45 -13.17
C ARG A 22 11.96 8.31 -13.46
N LYS A 23 11.43 7.66 -12.43
CA LYS A 23 10.56 6.49 -12.57
C LYS A 23 9.08 6.86 -12.57
N LEU A 24 8.27 5.88 -12.96
CA LEU A 24 6.80 5.90 -12.89
C LEU A 24 6.33 6.45 -11.54
N ARG A 25 5.24 7.23 -11.60
CA ARG A 25 4.57 7.85 -10.45
C ARG A 25 3.12 7.39 -10.46
N LYS A 26 2.56 7.08 -9.30
CA LYS A 26 1.12 6.89 -9.13
C LYS A 26 0.53 8.14 -8.49
N TYR A 27 -0.71 8.46 -8.84
CA TYR A 27 -1.45 9.58 -8.29
C TYR A 27 -2.80 9.08 -7.81
N TYR A 28 -3.17 9.50 -6.60
CA TYR A 28 -4.37 9.09 -5.90
C TYR A 28 -5.16 10.33 -5.51
N PRO A 29 -6.46 10.42 -5.81
CA PRO A 29 -7.32 11.45 -5.25
C PRO A 29 -7.28 11.40 -3.72
N THR A 30 -7.16 12.55 -3.06
CA THR A 30 -7.29 12.66 -1.59
C THR A 30 -8.75 12.78 -1.15
N ILE A 31 -9.63 13.17 -2.09
CA ILE A 31 -11.09 13.23 -1.92
C ILE A 31 -11.68 12.26 -2.94
N ALA A 32 -12.48 11.29 -2.47
CA ALA A 32 -13.19 10.38 -3.35
C ALA A 32 -14.43 11.07 -3.95
N SER A 33 -14.70 10.87 -5.24
CA SER A 33 -15.98 11.27 -5.83
C SER A 33 -17.11 10.49 -5.15
N VAL A 34 -18.17 11.19 -4.77
CA VAL A 34 -19.34 10.62 -4.10
C VAL A 34 -19.96 9.50 -4.95
N ASP A 35 -20.05 9.70 -6.27
CA ASP A 35 -20.59 8.70 -7.20
C ASP A 35 -19.77 7.40 -7.23
N LEU A 36 -18.43 7.49 -7.09
CA LEU A 36 -17.57 6.31 -7.06
C LEU A 36 -17.70 5.54 -5.75
N VAL A 37 -17.95 6.25 -4.64
CA VAL A 37 -18.18 5.63 -3.31
C VAL A 37 -19.51 4.87 -3.30
N PHE A 38 -20.54 5.39 -3.95
CA PHE A 38 -21.85 4.74 -4.05
C PHE A 38 -21.98 3.76 -5.22
N SER A 39 -20.95 3.63 -6.06
CA SER A 39 -20.98 2.60 -7.10
C SER A 39 -21.03 1.20 -6.49
N GLU A 40 -21.90 0.37 -7.05
CA GLU A 40 -22.03 -1.04 -6.64
C GLU A 40 -21.09 -1.97 -7.42
N ASP A 41 -20.44 -1.47 -8.48
CA ASP A 41 -19.52 -2.28 -9.26
C ASP A 41 -18.23 -2.57 -8.47
N GLU A 42 -17.74 -3.81 -8.62
CA GLU A 42 -16.61 -4.33 -7.84
C GLU A 42 -15.30 -3.57 -8.14
N LEU A 43 -15.11 -3.14 -9.38
CA LEU A 43 -13.89 -2.46 -9.80
C LEU A 43 -13.79 -1.08 -9.15
N SER A 44 -14.89 -0.34 -9.09
CA SER A 44 -14.97 0.94 -8.38
C SER A 44 -14.76 0.77 -6.88
N ARG A 45 -15.40 -0.21 -6.25
CA ARG A 45 -15.21 -0.50 -4.81
C ARG A 45 -13.76 -0.85 -4.48
N SER A 46 -13.14 -1.74 -5.25
CA SER A 46 -11.74 -2.11 -5.08
C SER A 46 -10.81 -0.90 -5.21
N ARG A 47 -11.09 -0.01 -6.17
CA ARG A 47 -10.29 1.19 -6.40
C ARG A 47 -10.45 2.24 -5.30
N VAL A 48 -11.68 2.52 -4.88
CA VAL A 48 -11.96 3.46 -3.77
C VAL A 48 -11.35 2.95 -2.47
N PHE A 49 -11.40 1.64 -2.23
CA PHE A 49 -10.76 1.00 -1.09
C PHE A 49 -9.23 1.20 -1.09
N GLU A 50 -8.57 0.91 -2.22
CA GLU A 50 -7.14 1.18 -2.39
C GLU A 50 -6.82 2.65 -2.11
N TRP A 51 -7.59 3.58 -2.69
CA TRP A 51 -7.39 5.01 -2.52
C TRP A 51 -7.51 5.46 -1.06
N ALA A 52 -8.54 4.99 -0.35
CA ALA A 52 -8.75 5.31 1.05
C ALA A 52 -7.57 4.84 1.91
N VAL A 53 -7.11 3.60 1.69
CA VAL A 53 -5.98 3.02 2.43
C VAL A 53 -4.67 3.75 2.13
N VAL A 54 -4.36 4.01 0.86
CA VAL A 54 -3.16 4.76 0.44
C VAL A 54 -3.10 6.15 1.09
N ASN A 55 -4.25 6.84 1.14
CA ASN A 55 -4.34 8.14 1.78
C ASN A 55 -4.21 8.07 3.30
N GLN A 56 -4.86 7.10 3.94
CA GLN A 56 -4.81 6.92 5.39
C GLN A 56 -3.41 6.57 5.89
N LEU A 57 -2.68 5.71 5.16
CA LEU A 57 -1.28 5.37 5.44
C LEU A 57 -0.31 6.53 5.17
N LYS A 58 -0.81 7.64 4.61
CA LYS A 58 -0.01 8.76 4.11
C LYS A 58 1.15 8.32 3.22
N ALA A 59 0.93 7.29 2.38
CA ALA A 59 1.99 6.65 1.63
C ALA A 59 2.73 7.61 0.68
N GLU A 60 4.05 7.42 0.58
CA GLU A 60 4.93 8.16 -0.34
C GLU A 60 5.48 7.28 -1.46
N PHE A 61 5.45 5.95 -1.29
CA PHE A 61 6.07 5.02 -2.20
C PHE A 61 5.15 3.85 -2.55
N PHE A 62 5.24 3.40 -3.79
CA PHE A 62 4.81 2.07 -4.25
C PHE A 62 6.06 1.36 -4.78
N TRP A 63 5.96 0.11 -5.22
CA TRP A 63 7.08 -0.53 -5.93
C TRP A 63 6.61 -1.25 -7.17
N ARG A 64 7.39 -1.11 -8.25
CA ARG A 64 7.23 -1.93 -9.45
C ARG A 64 8.57 -2.22 -10.10
N ASP A 65 8.77 -3.46 -10.53
CA ASP A 65 9.96 -3.88 -11.25
C ASP A 65 9.71 -4.13 -12.76
N PRO A 66 10.76 -4.36 -13.57
CA PRO A 66 10.62 -4.64 -15.00
C PRO A 66 9.84 -5.94 -15.32
N TYR A 67 9.76 -6.88 -14.38
CA TYR A 67 9.03 -8.14 -14.51
C TYR A 67 7.54 -7.99 -14.16
N LYS A 68 7.06 -6.75 -13.99
CA LYS A 68 5.68 -6.39 -13.64
C LYS A 68 5.24 -6.87 -12.26
N ASN A 69 6.18 -7.24 -11.38
CA ASN A 69 5.87 -7.38 -9.96
C ASN A 69 5.57 -5.99 -9.40
N GLU A 70 4.51 -5.88 -8.60
CA GLU A 70 4.06 -4.62 -8.04
C GLU A 70 3.67 -4.80 -6.57
N VAL A 71 3.89 -3.77 -5.77
CA VAL A 71 3.36 -3.62 -4.40
C VAL A 71 2.71 -2.25 -4.32
N ASP A 72 1.48 -2.20 -3.81
CA ASP A 72 0.68 -0.97 -3.77
C ASP A 72 1.34 0.14 -2.95
N VAL A 73 1.85 -0.21 -1.77
CA VAL A 73 2.47 0.74 -0.84
C VAL A 73 3.76 0.17 -0.25
N VAL A 74 4.78 1.02 -0.12
CA VAL A 74 6.00 0.74 0.63
C VAL A 74 6.13 1.75 1.76
N MET A 75 6.05 1.26 3.00
CA MET A 75 6.20 2.09 4.19
C MET A 75 7.68 2.20 4.60
N GLY A 76 8.13 3.43 4.86
CA GLY A 76 9.49 3.70 5.31
C GLY A 76 10.57 3.58 4.22
N LYS A 77 11.63 4.38 4.33
CA LYS A 77 12.72 4.42 3.34
C LYS A 77 13.93 3.55 3.68
N ARG A 78 14.32 3.52 4.95
CA ARG A 78 15.51 2.80 5.44
C ARG A 78 15.20 1.34 5.79
N ARG A 79 14.01 1.10 6.34
CA ARG A 79 13.49 -0.23 6.68
C ARG A 79 12.16 -0.39 5.93
N PRO A 80 12.22 -0.66 4.61
CA PRO A 80 11.02 -0.67 3.79
C PRO A 80 10.12 -1.85 4.16
N ILE A 81 8.83 -1.59 4.29
CA ILE A 81 7.82 -2.60 4.58
C ILE A 81 6.80 -2.60 3.45
N PRO A 82 6.67 -3.72 2.70
CA PRO A 82 5.71 -3.80 1.62
C PRO A 82 4.30 -4.03 2.17
N VAL A 83 3.33 -3.37 1.55
CA VAL A 83 1.91 -3.44 1.89
C VAL A 83 1.11 -3.62 0.61
N GLU A 84 0.34 -4.70 0.54
CA GLU A 84 -0.64 -4.96 -0.52
C GLU A 84 -2.03 -4.55 -0.04
N ILE A 85 -2.87 -4.00 -0.93
CA ILE A 85 -4.25 -3.63 -0.59
C ILE A 85 -5.19 -4.46 -1.44
N LYS A 86 -6.03 -5.27 -0.80
CA LYS A 86 -6.92 -6.20 -1.50
C LYS A 86 -8.33 -6.11 -0.98
N TYR A 87 -9.29 -6.09 -1.90
CA TYR A 87 -10.72 -6.13 -1.56
C TYR A 87 -11.28 -7.57 -1.49
N ARG A 88 -10.69 -8.54 -2.22
CA ARG A 88 -11.09 -9.96 -2.19
C ARG A 88 -9.88 -10.90 -2.16
N LYS A 89 -9.48 -11.45 -3.32
CA LYS A 89 -8.42 -12.45 -3.41
C LYS A 89 -7.05 -11.81 -3.24
N VAL A 90 -6.24 -12.43 -2.40
CA VAL A 90 -4.88 -11.98 -2.12
C VAL A 90 -3.92 -12.67 -3.09
N ASP A 91 -3.40 -11.91 -4.06
CA ASP A 91 -2.20 -12.30 -4.80
C ASP A 91 -0.98 -11.77 -4.04
N LEU A 92 -0.13 -12.68 -3.57
CA LEU A 92 1.05 -12.37 -2.78
C LEU A 92 2.34 -12.33 -3.60
N SER A 93 2.28 -12.59 -4.91
CA SER A 93 3.48 -12.72 -5.76
C SER A 93 4.33 -11.45 -5.73
N GLY A 94 3.70 -10.28 -5.94
CA GLY A 94 4.37 -8.98 -5.88
C GLY A 94 4.95 -8.66 -4.51
N LEU A 95 4.18 -8.92 -3.44
CA LEU A 95 4.61 -8.77 -2.05
C LEU A 95 5.86 -9.62 -1.77
N LEU A 96 5.82 -10.91 -2.10
CA LEU A 96 6.92 -11.84 -1.89
C LEU A 96 8.15 -11.48 -2.73
N ALA A 97 7.97 -11.05 -3.98
CA ALA A 97 9.05 -10.59 -4.84
C ALA A 97 9.75 -9.34 -4.26
N PHE A 98 8.99 -8.40 -3.68
CA PHE A 98 9.55 -7.26 -2.95
C PHE A 98 10.35 -7.75 -1.74
N MET A 99 9.74 -8.61 -0.92
CA MET A 99 10.34 -9.12 0.31
C MET A 99 11.68 -9.79 0.05
N GLU A 100 11.75 -10.60 -1.00
CA GLU A 100 12.98 -11.27 -1.43
C GLU A 100 14.05 -10.26 -1.88
N LYS A 101 13.68 -9.35 -2.80
CA LYS A 101 14.60 -8.37 -3.38
C LYS A 101 15.25 -7.46 -2.34
N PHE A 102 14.48 -7.03 -1.34
CA PHE A 102 14.93 -6.10 -0.32
C PHE A 102 15.30 -6.78 1.01
N LYS A 103 15.26 -8.11 1.06
CA LYS A 103 15.61 -8.94 2.22
C LYS A 103 14.84 -8.55 3.48
N VAL A 104 13.52 -8.41 3.36
CA VAL A 104 12.64 -8.06 4.48
C VAL A 104 11.76 -9.24 4.86
N GLY A 105 11.75 -9.59 6.15
CA GLY A 105 11.05 -10.77 6.66
C GLY A 105 9.57 -10.55 6.99
N ARG A 106 9.08 -9.30 6.91
CA ARG A 106 7.68 -8.95 7.22
C ARG A 106 7.04 -8.12 6.11
N GLY A 107 5.78 -8.43 5.81
CA GLY A 107 4.92 -7.70 4.89
C GLY A 107 3.48 -7.68 5.40
N TYR A 108 2.67 -6.79 4.84
CA TYR A 108 1.27 -6.62 5.26
C TYR A 108 0.32 -6.70 4.09
N VAL A 109 -0.89 -7.18 4.35
CA VAL A 109 -2.02 -7.09 3.43
C VAL A 109 -3.14 -6.35 4.15
N VAL A 110 -3.60 -5.24 3.60
CA VAL A 110 -4.79 -4.55 4.10
C VAL A 110 -6.01 -5.13 3.39
N THR A 111 -6.92 -5.67 4.19
CA THR A 111 -8.16 -6.33 3.73
C THR A 111 -9.37 -5.53 4.24
N PRO A 112 -10.59 -5.74 3.72
CA PRO A 112 -11.76 -5.03 4.27
C PRO A 112 -12.05 -5.45 5.71
N GLN A 113 -11.89 -6.74 6.04
CA GLN A 113 -12.32 -7.32 7.31
C GLN A 113 -11.42 -8.43 7.87
N GLU A 114 -10.66 -9.13 7.01
CA GLU A 114 -9.89 -10.30 7.42
C GLU A 114 -8.66 -9.92 8.25
N GLU A 115 -8.49 -10.59 9.38
CA GLU A 115 -7.32 -10.48 10.23
C GLU A 115 -6.64 -11.84 10.35
N GLY A 116 -5.32 -11.84 10.29
CA GLY A 116 -4.57 -13.08 10.47
C GLY A 116 -3.10 -12.93 10.16
N THR A 117 -2.38 -14.04 10.29
CA THR A 117 -0.96 -14.11 9.93
C THR A 117 -0.73 -15.37 9.11
N GLN A 118 -0.01 -15.23 8.00
CA GLN A 118 0.46 -16.34 7.19
C GLN A 118 1.99 -16.36 7.22
N LYS A 119 2.57 -17.54 7.45
CA LYS A 119 4.01 -17.78 7.33
C LYS A 119 4.29 -18.49 6.01
N ILE A 120 5.27 -17.98 5.26
CA ILE A 120 5.71 -18.57 3.98
C ILE A 120 7.24 -18.65 4.05
N GLY A 121 7.76 -19.84 4.36
CA GLY A 121 9.18 -20.01 4.68
C GLY A 121 9.59 -19.19 5.90
N ASP A 122 10.58 -18.32 5.73
CA ASP A 122 11.09 -17.38 6.74
C ASP A 122 10.33 -16.04 6.79
N LYS A 123 9.37 -15.83 5.87
CA LYS A 123 8.60 -14.60 5.73
C LYS A 123 7.29 -14.67 6.51
N THR A 124 6.92 -13.56 7.13
CA THR A 124 5.64 -13.39 7.84
C THR A 124 4.80 -12.32 7.16
N ILE A 125 3.58 -12.67 6.78
CA ILE A 125 2.61 -11.78 6.15
C ILE A 125 1.44 -11.60 7.10
N SER A 126 1.16 -10.37 7.51
CA SER A 126 0.05 -10.05 8.42
C SER A 126 -1.11 -9.41 7.64
N MET A 127 -2.30 -9.99 7.75
CA MET A 127 -3.53 -9.43 7.24
C MET A 127 -4.13 -8.48 8.28
N VAL A 128 -4.35 -7.23 7.88
CA VAL A 128 -4.84 -6.15 8.76
C VAL A 128 -6.15 -5.63 8.20
N PRO A 129 -7.26 -5.69 8.97
CA PRO A 129 -8.52 -5.10 8.53
C PRO A 129 -8.43 -3.58 8.40
N ALA A 130 -9.03 -3.05 7.33
CA ALA A 130 -9.00 -1.61 7.02
C ALA A 130 -9.63 -0.74 8.11
N PHE A 131 -10.63 -1.23 8.83
CA PHE A 131 -11.23 -0.47 9.93
C PHE A 131 -10.20 -0.13 11.03
N LYS A 132 -9.15 -0.94 11.23
CA LYS A 132 -8.07 -0.62 12.19
C LYS A 132 -7.24 0.58 11.74
N LEU A 133 -7.13 0.82 10.43
CA LEU A 133 -6.48 2.02 9.89
C LEU A 133 -7.33 3.28 10.14
N LEU A 134 -8.65 3.15 10.08
CA LEU A 134 -9.59 4.27 10.25
C LEU A 134 -9.79 4.66 11.73
N LEU A 135 -9.69 3.71 12.66
CA LEU A 135 -9.87 3.96 14.10
C LEU A 135 -8.66 4.63 14.77
N GLY A 136 -7.52 4.73 14.06
CA GLY A 136 -6.35 5.50 14.47
C GLY A 136 -5.11 4.66 14.81
N ASP A 137 -3.96 5.34 14.89
CA ASP A 137 -2.61 4.74 14.93
C ASP A 137 -2.39 3.71 16.03
N LYS A 138 -3.10 3.85 17.16
CA LYS A 138 -2.97 2.91 18.29
C LYS A 138 -3.35 1.47 17.91
N PHE A 139 -4.22 1.30 16.92
CA PHE A 139 -4.67 0.00 16.40
C PHE A 139 -3.80 -0.53 15.26
N LEU A 140 -2.85 0.27 14.76
CA LEU A 140 -1.95 -0.12 13.70
C LEU A 140 -0.66 -0.74 14.22
N PRO A 141 -0.13 -1.76 13.51
CA PRO A 141 1.26 -2.16 13.66
C PRO A 141 2.17 -0.93 13.58
N ARG A 142 3.20 -0.88 14.43
CA ARG A 142 4.07 0.31 14.55
C ARG A 142 4.70 0.68 13.21
N GLU A 143 4.98 -0.31 12.39
CA GLU A 143 5.59 -0.22 11.07
C GLU A 143 4.68 0.42 10.01
N LEU A 144 3.36 0.40 10.22
CA LEU A 144 2.37 1.00 9.31
C LEU A 144 1.91 2.39 9.74
N ARG A 145 2.36 2.86 10.91
CA ARG A 145 2.00 4.20 11.40
C ARG A 145 2.69 5.24 10.52
N PRO A 146 1.98 6.27 10.04
CA PRO A 146 2.62 7.38 9.36
C PRO A 146 3.67 8.04 10.27
N SER A 147 4.83 8.35 9.70
CA SER A 147 5.90 9.08 10.39
C SER A 147 5.62 10.57 10.53
#